data_AF-A0A179UQV3-F1
#
_entry.id   AF-A0A179UQV3-F1
#
_cell.length_a   1.000
_cell.length_b   1.000
_cell.length_c   1.000
_cell.angle_alpha   90.00
_cell.angle_beta   90.00
_cell.angle_gamma   90.00
#
_symmetry.space_group_name_H-M   'P 1'
#
loop_
_entity.id
_entity.type
_entity.pdbx_description
1 polymer ?
#
loop_
_entity_poly.entity_id
_entity_poly.type
_entity_poly.pdbx_seq_one_letter_code
_entity_poly.pdbx_strand_id
1 'polypeptide(L)' 'MRLVCEINEKNYQFQCSVLDVIQVTAESTLAALFKYNVKTMIHHDSVILTVRDSQLMMNIVKTLRK' A
#
# COMPACT_ATOMS: atom_id res chain seq x y z
N MET A 1 2.10 -0.30 -14.59
CA MET A 1 1.28 -1.16 -15.47
C MET A 1 1.81 -2.60 -15.66
N ARG A 2 3.11 -2.83 -15.93
CA ARG A 2 3.68 -4.18 -16.09
C ARG A 2 3.41 -5.14 -14.91
N LEU A 3 3.55 -4.66 -13.68
CA LEU A 3 3.28 -5.42 -12.46
C LEU A 3 1.83 -5.95 -12.38
N VAL A 4 0.84 -5.17 -12.83
CA VAL A 4 -0.57 -5.57 -12.82
C VAL A 4 -0.82 -6.71 -13.82
N CYS A 5 -0.15 -6.66 -14.98
CA CYS A 5 -0.21 -7.72 -15.98
C CYS A 5 0.49 -9.00 -15.53
N GLU A 6 1.62 -8.90 -14.82
CA GLU A 6 2.35 -10.04 -14.24
C GLU A 6 1.56 -10.70 -13.11
N ILE A 7 0.91 -9.91 -12.24
CA ILE A 7 0.07 -10.46 -11.15
C ILE A 7 -1.19 -11.13 -11.71
N ASN A 8 -1.74 -10.61 -12.81
CA ASN A 8 -2.97 -11.11 -13.42
C ASN A 8 -2.73 -12.07 -14.59
N GLU A 9 -1.62 -12.82 -14.56
CA GLU A 9 -1.11 -13.75 -15.58
C GLU A 9 -2.14 -14.73 -16.21
N LYS A 10 -3.35 -14.87 -15.62
CA LYS A 10 -4.41 -15.77 -16.08
C LYS A 10 -5.72 -15.11 -16.55
N ASN A 11 -5.91 -13.78 -16.50
CA ASN A 11 -7.21 -13.19 -16.87
C ASN A 11 -7.15 -11.80 -17.55
N TYR A 12 -7.42 -11.75 -18.86
CA TYR A 12 -7.95 -10.60 -19.62
C TYR A 12 -7.11 -9.31 -19.80
N GLN A 13 -7.23 -8.78 -21.04
CA GLN A 13 -6.92 -7.40 -21.40
C GLN A 13 -7.70 -6.44 -20.49
N PHE A 14 -7.02 -5.84 -19.51
CA PHE A 14 -7.57 -4.71 -18.80
C PHE A 14 -7.73 -3.52 -19.76
N GLN A 15 -8.85 -2.82 -19.64
CA GLN A 15 -8.99 -1.51 -20.28
C GLN A 15 -8.00 -0.54 -19.64
N CYS A 16 -7.48 0.43 -20.41
CA CYS A 16 -6.56 1.44 -19.90
C CYS A 16 -7.13 2.20 -18.69
N SER A 17 -8.44 2.43 -18.65
CA SER A 17 -9.16 3.04 -17.52
C SER A 17 -9.07 2.21 -16.24
N VAL A 18 -9.12 0.88 -16.32
CA VAL A 18 -9.00 -0.01 -15.15
C VAL A 18 -7.57 0.03 -14.61
N LEU A 19 -6.58 0.09 -15.48
CA LEU A 19 -5.17 0.16 -15.09
C LEU A 19 -4.83 1.51 -14.43
N ASP A 20 -5.43 2.60 -14.92
CA ASP A 20 -5.32 3.92 -14.31
C ASP A 20 -5.96 3.96 -12.91
N VAL A 21 -7.16 3.37 -12.75
CA VAL A 21 -7.81 3.27 -11.44
C VAL A 21 -6.98 2.43 -10.46
N ILE A 22 -6.39 1.31 -10.90
CA ILE A 22 -5.51 0.49 -10.06
C ILE A 22 -4.28 1.27 -9.65
N GLN A 23 -3.66 2.00 -10.58
CA GLN A 23 -2.50 2.85 -10.31
C GLN A 23 -2.83 3.93 -9.27
N VAL A 24 -3.87 4.73 -9.50
CA VAL A 24 -4.30 5.81 -8.59
C VAL A 24 -4.66 5.27 -7.20
N THR A 25 -5.34 4.10 -7.15
CA THR A 25 -5.70 3.45 -5.89
C THR A 25 -4.46 2.96 -5.13
N ALA A 26 -3.50 2.37 -5.83
CA ALA A 26 -2.26 1.88 -5.21
C ALA A 26 -1.43 3.04 -4.65
N GLU A 27 -1.25 4.11 -5.41
CA GLU A 27 -0.53 5.31 -4.97
C GLU A 27 -1.19 5.97 -3.76
N SER A 28 -2.52 6.13 -3.80
CA SER A 28 -3.30 6.69 -2.69
C SER A 28 -3.18 5.84 -1.43
N THR A 29 -3.23 4.52 -1.58
CA THR A 29 -3.09 3.58 -0.45
C THR A 29 -1.69 3.64 0.16
N LEU A 30 -0.64 3.68 -0.67
CA LEU A 30 0.74 3.78 -0.20
C LEU A 30 1.00 5.12 0.50
N ALA A 31 0.49 6.23 -0.03
CA ALA A 31 0.59 7.54 0.60
C ALA A 31 -0.08 7.56 1.99
N ALA A 32 -1.26 6.96 2.11
CA ALA A 32 -1.94 6.82 3.39
C ALA A 32 -1.12 5.98 4.38
N LEU A 33 -0.62 4.81 3.96
CA LEU A 33 0.22 3.95 4.79
C LEU A 33 1.50 4.66 5.27
N PHE A 34 2.18 5.38 4.36
CA PHE A 34 3.37 6.15 4.71
C PHE A 34 3.08 7.22 5.77
N LYS A 35 1.96 7.93 5.64
CA LYS A 35 1.54 8.94 6.63
C LYS A 35 1.33 8.33 8.03
N TYR A 36 0.69 7.18 8.14
CA TYR A 36 0.52 6.51 9.43
C TYR A 36 1.82 5.99 10.01
N ASN A 37 2.68 5.42 9.16
CA ASN A 37 4.02 4.99 9.52
C ASN A 37 4.86 6.14 10.11
N VAL A 38 4.83 7.33 9.50
CA VAL A 38 5.49 8.53 10.05
C VAL A 38 4.92 8.91 11.42
N LYS A 39 3.60 8.81 11.61
CA LYS A 39 2.98 9.08 12.91
C LYS A 39 3.43 8.09 13.99
N THR A 40 3.56 6.82 13.65
CA THR A 40 4.11 5.77 14.54
C THR A 40 5.58 6.02 14.84
N MET A 41 6.36 6.45 13.84
CA MET A 41 7.76 6.81 14.00
C MET A 41 7.95 7.96 14.99
N ILE A 42 7.14 9.02 14.88
CA ILE A 42 7.11 10.13 15.84
C ILE A 42 6.70 9.64 17.23
N HIS A 43 5.72 8.74 17.32
CA HIS A 43 5.28 8.20 18.61
C HIS A 43 6.36 7.39 19.34
N HIS A 44 7.31 6.81 18.61
CA HIS A 44 8.44 6.05 19.15
C HIS A 44 9.74 6.87 19.24
N ASP A 45 9.68 8.21 19.10
CA ASP A 45 10.85 9.11 19.07
C ASP A 45 11.95 8.66 18.07
N SER A 46 11.53 8.02 16.98
CA SER A 46 12.43 7.58 15.91
C SER A 46 12.46 8.60 14.77
N VAL A 47 13.57 8.61 14.02
CA VAL A 47 13.75 9.43 12.81
C VAL A 47 13.81 8.55 11.55
N ILE A 48 13.94 7.23 11.73
CA ILE A 48 14.06 6.26 10.64
C ILE A 48 12.82 5.38 10.63
N LEU A 49 12.12 5.37 9.49
CA LEU A 49 11.04 4.43 9.25
C LEU A 49 11.63 3.04 9.00
N THR A 50 11.26 2.08 9.83
CA THR A 50 11.75 0.70 9.70
C THR A 50 10.71 -0.23 9.09
N VAL A 51 11.18 -1.38 8.61
CA VAL A 51 10.30 -2.46 8.12
C VAL A 51 9.33 -2.91 9.22
N ARG A 52 9.73 -2.87 10.50
CA ARG A 52 8.86 -3.25 11.63
C ARG A 52 7.65 -2.34 11.78
N ASP A 53 7.82 -1.04 11.57
CA ASP A 53 6.73 -0.06 11.65
C ASP A 53 5.69 -0.33 10.55
N SER A 54 6.18 -0.61 9.34
CA SER A 54 5.32 -0.98 8.20
C SER A 54 4.59 -2.31 8.42
N GLN A 55 5.25 -3.29 9.03
CA GLN A 55 4.62 -4.58 9.39
C GLN A 55 3.53 -4.41 10.45
N LEU A 56 3.78 -3.60 11.49
CA LEU A 56 2.79 -3.30 12.53
C LEU A 56 1.55 -2.62 11.92
N MET A 57 1.74 -1.60 11.09
CA MET A 57 0.64 -0.90 10.42
C MET A 57 -0.18 -1.83 9.53
N MET A 58 0.46 -2.71 8.75
CA MET A 58 -0.24 -3.67 7.91
C MET A 58 -1.07 -4.66 8.75
N ASN A 59 -0.57 -5.09 9.91
CA ASN A 59 -1.30 -5.97 10.83
C ASN A 59 -2.52 -5.28 11.44
N ILE A 60 -2.41 -4.00 11.81
CA ILE A 60 -3.53 -3.18 12.29
C ILE A 60 -4.59 -3.07 11.19
N VAL A 61 -4.21 -2.69 9.97
CA VAL A 61 -5.14 -2.56 8.83
C VAL A 61 -5.84 -3.90 8.54
N LYS A 62 -5.10 -5.02 8.52
CA LYS A 62 -5.67 -6.37 8.35
C LYS A 62 -6.69 -6.72 9.44
N THR A 63 -6.44 -6.30 10.68
CA THR A 63 -7.33 -6.54 11.83
C THR A 63 -8.60 -5.71 11.73
N LEU A 64 -8.48 -4.44 11.34
CA LEU A 64 -9.61 -3.51 11.20
C LEU A 64 -10.47 -3.78 9.94
N ARG A 65 -9.93 -4.49 8.95
CA ARG A 65 -10.66 -4.92 7.75
C ARG A 65 -11.56 -6.16 8.00
N LYS A 66 -11.50 -6.77 9.19
CA LYS A 66 -12.43 -7.85 9.59
C LYS A 66 -13.85 -7.34 9.79
#